data_AF-A0AA40SXA1-F1
#
_entry.id   AF-A0AA40SXA1-F1
#
_cell.length_a   1.000
_cell.length_b   1.000
_cell.length_c   1.000
_cell.angle_alpha   90.00
_cell.angle_beta   90.00
_cell.angle_gamma   90.00
#
_symmetry.space_group_name_H-M   'P 1'
#
loop_
_entity.id
_entity.type
_entity.pdbx_description
1 polymer ?
#
loop_
_entity_poly.entity_id
_entity_poly.type
_entity_poly.pdbx_seq_one_letter_code
_entity_poly.pdbx_strand_id
1 'polypeptide(L)'
;MQKTTFLTLTLVSLVMLPAMAQVGEVWTDFQSYSVDLQNYLQNNLSENLKPVEPQSRSAITNATGELNIPNPITAGQRIRDDIFINSISDRFENNSVVRSNLVSNEINRLITRGAVSGLLGEAGQIRTKTKLINTEKTLRNIAGFSDVDEDRTIFQELLEGTGIKQGKGEDLISLADKVLGQGLLALLSANQETIKIQKEQSKIVAETFAQTLQTNQSLQYSNLNLANISQQMEEENRARRVDTSTEAARLLRATSQMDLFGTKIDN
;
A
#
# COMPACT_ATOMS: atom_id res chain seq x y z
N MET A 1 19.83 -37.36 23.40
CA MET A 1 18.87 -36.69 22.49
C MET A 1 18.85 -35.16 22.59
N GLN A 2 19.42 -34.53 23.62
CA GLN A 2 19.46 -33.05 23.72
C GLN A 2 20.49 -32.38 22.78
N LYS A 3 21.50 -33.10 22.30
CA LYS A 3 22.55 -32.53 21.43
C LYS A 3 22.11 -32.38 19.96
N THR A 4 21.14 -33.18 19.51
CA THR A 4 20.60 -33.11 18.15
C THR A 4 19.58 -31.98 17.99
N THR A 5 18.83 -31.65 19.04
CA THR A 5 17.85 -30.56 19.06
C THR A 5 18.51 -29.17 19.05
N PHE A 6 19.65 -28.99 19.72
CA PHE A 6 20.41 -27.74 19.63
C PHE A 6 21.02 -27.51 18.25
N LEU A 7 21.45 -28.56 17.55
CA LEU A 7 22.03 -28.47 16.21
C LEU A 7 20.95 -28.14 15.15
N THR A 8 19.74 -28.68 15.28
CA THR A 8 18.62 -28.34 14.37
C THR A 8 18.09 -26.93 14.59
N LEU A 9 18.09 -26.42 15.82
CA LEU A 9 17.60 -25.06 16.13
C LEU A 9 18.56 -23.97 15.62
N THR A 10 19.88 -24.21 15.72
CA THR A 10 20.88 -23.28 15.17
C THR A 10 20.91 -23.31 13.64
N LEU A 11 20.72 -24.49 13.01
CA LEU A 11 20.67 -24.60 11.56
C LEU A 11 19.44 -23.88 10.96
N VAL A 12 18.28 -23.94 11.61
CA VAL A 12 17.08 -23.17 11.20
C VAL A 12 17.31 -21.66 11.36
N SER A 13 18.01 -21.22 12.41
CA SER A 13 18.33 -19.80 12.58
C SER A 13 19.29 -19.25 11.52
N LEU A 14 20.21 -20.09 11.00
CA LEU A 14 21.16 -19.70 9.95
C LEU A 14 20.50 -19.57 8.57
N VAL A 15 19.44 -20.35 8.29
CA VAL A 15 18.66 -20.27 7.05
C VAL A 15 17.72 -19.05 7.04
N MET A 16 17.32 -18.53 8.20
CA MET A 16 16.43 -17.35 8.31
C MET A 16 17.16 -16.00 8.17
N LEU A 17 18.46 -15.94 8.45
CA LEU A 17 19.23 -14.68 8.38
C LEU A 17 19.26 -14.04 6.98
N PRO A 18 19.40 -14.78 5.86
CA PRO A 18 19.37 -14.20 4.52
C PRO A 18 17.98 -13.75 4.07
N ALA A 19 16.91 -14.38 4.56
CA ALA A 19 15.53 -14.03 4.21
C ALA A 19 15.13 -12.67 4.82
N MET A 20 15.58 -12.39 6.05
CA MET A 20 15.35 -11.10 6.72
C MET A 20 15.97 -9.91 5.97
N ALA A 21 17.14 -10.11 5.35
CA ALA A 21 17.81 -9.05 4.59
C ALA A 21 17.01 -8.62 3.33
N GLN A 22 16.35 -9.57 2.64
CA GLN A 22 15.57 -9.28 1.44
C GLN A 22 14.16 -8.78 1.75
N VAL A 23 13.53 -9.23 2.84
CA VAL A 23 12.29 -8.63 3.36
C VAL A 23 12.51 -7.17 3.78
N GLY A 24 13.72 -6.82 4.20
CA GLY A 24 14.13 -5.44 4.49
C GLY A 24 13.98 -4.48 3.31
N GLU A 25 14.18 -4.95 2.07
CA GLU A 25 13.96 -4.12 0.86
C GLU A 25 12.49 -3.78 0.67
N VAL A 26 11.60 -4.77 0.85
CA VAL A 26 10.14 -4.58 0.75
C VAL A 26 9.64 -3.58 1.79
N TRP A 27 10.14 -3.71 3.02
CA TRP A 27 9.82 -2.78 4.09
C TRP A 27 10.31 -1.36 3.80
N THR A 28 11.53 -1.21 3.30
CA THR A 28 12.09 0.09 2.91
C THR A 28 11.25 0.75 1.83
N ASP A 29 10.84 0.00 0.80
CA ASP A 29 9.97 0.51 -0.26
C ASP A 29 8.60 0.97 0.26
N PHE A 30 8.03 0.22 1.20
CA PHE A 30 6.78 0.60 1.85
C PHE A 30 6.94 1.88 2.69
N GLN A 31 8.04 2.00 3.44
CA GLN A 31 8.35 3.22 4.17
C GLN A 31 8.54 4.42 3.25
N SER A 32 9.24 4.27 2.12
CA SER A 32 9.38 5.34 1.13
C SER A 32 8.02 5.80 0.61
N TYR A 33 7.06 4.88 0.42
CA TYR A 33 5.70 5.22 -0.03
C TYR A 33 5.00 6.09 1.01
N SER A 34 5.12 5.69 2.28
CA SER A 34 4.53 6.43 3.37
C SER A 34 5.15 7.82 3.54
N VAL A 35 6.46 7.96 3.32
CA VAL A 35 7.16 9.24 3.35
C VAL A 35 6.71 10.13 2.19
N ASP A 36 6.60 9.59 0.98
CA ASP A 36 6.08 10.33 -0.18
C ASP A 36 4.66 10.87 0.07
N LEU A 37 3.80 10.04 0.67
CA LEU A 37 2.46 10.43 1.07
C LEU A 37 2.47 11.59 2.08
N GLN A 38 3.29 11.50 3.13
CA GLN A 38 3.39 12.58 4.10
C GLN A 38 3.95 13.87 3.50
N ASN A 39 4.99 13.77 2.68
CA ASN A 39 5.57 14.91 1.99
C ASN A 39 4.55 15.58 1.09
N TYR A 40 3.77 14.79 0.34
CA TYR A 40 2.68 15.32 -0.47
C TYR A 40 1.69 16.10 0.39
N LEU A 41 1.22 15.51 1.50
CA LEU A 41 0.26 16.14 2.39
C LEU A 41 0.81 17.43 3.01
N GLN A 42 2.07 17.45 3.42
CA GLN A 42 2.68 18.64 4.03
C GLN A 42 2.82 19.81 3.05
N ASN A 43 3.05 19.51 1.77
CA ASN A 43 3.32 20.50 0.72
C ASN A 43 2.08 20.90 -0.08
N ASN A 44 1.01 20.09 -0.04
CA ASN A 44 -0.21 20.30 -0.83
C ASN A 44 -1.45 20.50 0.04
N LEU A 45 -1.28 20.97 1.28
CA LEU A 45 -2.40 21.49 2.05
C LEU A 45 -3.02 22.65 1.25
N SER A 46 -4.25 22.40 0.76
CA SER A 46 -4.91 23.24 -0.22
C SER A 46 -5.21 24.65 0.31
N GLU A 47 -5.24 25.66 -0.57
CA GLU A 47 -5.80 26.97 -0.23
C GLU A 47 -7.25 26.87 0.28
N ASN A 48 -7.99 25.84 -0.17
CA ASN A 48 -9.35 25.56 0.29
C ASN A 48 -9.43 25.23 1.78
N LEU A 49 -8.31 24.93 2.43
CA LEU A 49 -8.23 24.70 3.87
C LEU A 49 -7.95 25.98 4.65
N LYS A 50 -7.67 27.12 4.01
CA LYS A 50 -7.50 28.39 4.74
C LYS A 50 -8.85 28.82 5.34
N PRO A 51 -8.87 29.38 6.56
CA PRO A 51 -7.75 29.59 7.49
C PRO A 51 -7.40 28.39 8.40
N VAL A 52 -8.05 27.24 8.25
CA VAL A 52 -7.88 26.05 9.12
C VAL A 52 -6.75 25.10 8.69
N GLU A 53 -5.78 25.59 7.93
CA GLU A 53 -4.66 24.80 7.43
C GLU A 53 -3.80 24.23 8.59
N PRO A 54 -3.41 25.02 9.62
CA PRO A 54 -2.64 24.50 10.75
C PRO A 54 -3.36 23.38 11.53
N GLN A 55 -4.67 23.54 11.70
CA GLN A 55 -5.55 22.57 12.35
C GLN A 55 -5.64 21.30 11.51
N SER A 56 -5.79 21.45 10.19
CA SER A 56 -5.86 20.33 9.24
C SER A 56 -4.57 19.54 9.23
N ARG A 57 -3.41 20.23 9.23
CA ARG A 57 -2.09 19.59 9.35
C ARG A 57 -1.98 18.80 10.64
N SER A 58 -2.36 19.40 11.77
CA SER A 58 -2.33 18.75 13.09
C SER A 58 -3.28 17.54 13.14
N ALA A 59 -4.47 17.65 12.56
CA ALA A 59 -5.44 16.57 12.49
C ALA A 59 -4.92 15.38 11.68
N ILE A 60 -4.27 15.64 10.53
CA ILE A 60 -3.62 14.63 9.69
C ILE A 60 -2.46 13.97 10.45
N THR A 61 -1.51 14.76 10.95
CA THR A 61 -0.32 14.25 11.66
C THR A 61 -0.70 13.40 12.87
N ASN A 62 -1.68 13.83 13.66
CA ASN A 62 -2.08 13.08 14.83
C ASN A 62 -3.00 11.88 14.51
N ALA A 63 -3.51 11.79 13.28
CA ALA A 63 -4.23 10.63 12.77
C ALA A 63 -3.32 9.64 12.04
N THR A 64 -2.02 9.91 11.97
CA THR A 64 -1.01 9.02 11.40
C THR A 64 -0.66 7.90 12.38
N GLY A 65 -0.74 6.65 11.92
CA GLY A 65 -0.40 5.46 12.71
C GLY A 65 1.09 5.06 12.59
N GLU A 66 1.44 3.90 13.16
CA GLU A 66 2.82 3.37 13.18
C GLU A 66 3.42 3.16 11.78
N LEU A 67 2.57 2.90 10.78
CA LEU A 67 2.96 2.76 9.39
C LEU A 67 3.19 4.11 8.68
N ASN A 68 3.16 5.22 9.40
CA ASN A 68 3.30 6.57 8.86
C ASN A 68 2.20 6.97 7.85
N ILE A 69 1.10 6.22 7.87
CA ILE A 69 -0.06 6.40 7.02
C ILE A 69 -1.18 7.10 7.82
N PRO A 70 -1.79 8.18 7.30
CA PRO A 70 -2.90 8.85 7.94
C PRO A 70 -4.20 8.05 7.84
N ASN A 71 -4.95 8.02 8.93
CA ASN A 71 -6.32 7.54 8.95
C ASN A 71 -7.30 8.69 8.59
N PRO A 72 -7.95 8.65 7.42
CA PRO A 72 -8.85 9.71 6.96
C PRO A 72 -10.07 9.91 7.88
N ILE A 73 -10.58 8.84 8.49
CA ILE A 73 -11.72 8.92 9.41
C ILE A 73 -11.32 9.68 10.68
N THR A 74 -10.20 9.30 11.28
CA THR A 74 -9.70 9.95 12.50
C THR A 74 -9.28 11.40 12.22
N ALA A 75 -8.63 11.67 11.08
CA ALA A 75 -8.27 13.02 10.67
C ALA A 75 -9.53 13.90 10.50
N GLY A 76 -10.54 13.37 9.81
CA GLY A 76 -11.83 14.02 9.60
C GLY A 76 -12.62 14.26 10.90
N GLN A 77 -12.56 13.35 11.87
CA GLN A 77 -13.17 13.57 13.19
C GLN A 77 -12.47 14.70 13.94
N ARG A 78 -11.14 14.66 14.03
CA ARG A 78 -10.36 15.65 14.76
C ARG A 78 -10.53 17.07 14.23
N ILE A 79 -10.54 17.24 12.91
CA ILE A 79 -10.75 18.57 12.33
C ILE A 79 -12.18 19.07 12.59
N ARG A 80 -13.16 18.17 12.63
CA ARG A 80 -14.55 18.55 12.94
C ARG A 80 -14.70 19.02 14.38
N ASP A 81 -14.12 18.27 15.30
CA ASP A 81 -14.12 18.64 16.72
C ASP A 81 -13.41 19.98 16.93
N ASP A 82 -12.26 20.19 16.28
CA ASP A 82 -11.49 21.41 16.42
C ASP A 82 -12.21 22.65 15.85
N ILE A 83 -12.83 22.54 14.66
CA ILE A 83 -13.63 23.62 14.07
C ILE A 83 -14.86 23.92 14.93
N PHE A 84 -15.50 22.90 15.50
CA PHE A 84 -16.67 23.05 16.34
C PHE A 84 -16.33 23.75 17.67
N ILE A 85 -15.31 23.26 18.39
CA ILE A 85 -14.90 23.78 19.70
C ILE A 85 -14.38 25.21 19.56
N ASN A 86 -13.52 25.47 18.58
CA ASN A 86 -12.89 26.78 18.42
C ASN A 86 -13.78 27.79 17.69
N SER A 87 -15.00 27.40 17.26
CA SER A 87 -15.96 28.23 16.54
C SER A 87 -15.27 29.15 15.52
N ILE A 88 -14.40 28.57 14.70
CA ILE A 88 -13.72 29.28 13.60
C ILE A 88 -14.77 29.47 12.50
N SER A 89 -15.75 30.31 12.81
CA SER A 89 -16.83 30.74 11.96
C SER A 89 -16.40 32.07 11.40
N ASP A 90 -16.23 32.17 10.08
CA ASP A 90 -16.14 33.47 9.45
C ASP A 90 -17.41 34.28 9.77
N ARG A 91 -17.34 35.62 9.69
CA ARG A 91 -18.48 36.53 9.92
C ARG A 91 -19.62 36.31 8.92
N PHE A 92 -19.37 35.54 7.87
CA PHE A 92 -20.30 35.13 6.83
C PHE A 92 -20.70 33.65 6.92
N GLU A 93 -20.19 32.93 7.92
CA GLU A 93 -20.38 31.49 8.05
C GLU A 93 -21.55 31.19 8.98
N ASN A 94 -22.62 30.63 8.42
CA ASN A 94 -23.88 30.44 9.14
C ASN A 94 -23.92 29.11 9.92
N ASN A 95 -23.00 28.17 9.62
CA ASN A 95 -23.01 26.84 10.23
C ASN A 95 -21.61 26.18 10.27
N SER A 96 -21.02 26.11 11.47
CA SER A 96 -19.73 25.46 11.72
C SER A 96 -19.72 23.97 11.39
N VAL A 97 -20.85 23.28 11.50
CA VAL A 97 -20.98 21.85 11.17
C VAL A 97 -20.79 21.61 9.68
N VAL A 98 -21.46 22.41 8.83
CA VAL A 98 -21.32 22.31 7.37
C VAL A 98 -19.89 22.58 6.94
N ARG A 99 -19.28 23.65 7.48
CA ARG A 99 -17.87 23.97 7.24
C ARG A 99 -16.95 22.82 7.63
N SER A 100 -17.18 22.24 8.81
CA SER A 100 -16.38 21.14 9.33
C SER A 100 -16.43 19.89 8.43
N ASN A 101 -17.60 19.59 7.85
CA ASN A 101 -17.77 18.51 6.87
C ASN A 101 -17.03 18.82 5.56
N LEU A 102 -17.11 20.05 5.04
CA LEU A 102 -16.40 20.45 3.83
C LEU A 102 -14.87 20.34 4.00
N VAL A 103 -14.35 20.80 5.13
CA VAL A 103 -12.91 20.69 5.43
C VAL A 103 -12.49 19.22 5.59
N SER A 104 -13.29 18.41 6.29
CA SER A 104 -13.05 16.96 6.40
C SER A 104 -13.03 16.28 5.02
N ASN A 105 -13.94 16.66 4.11
CA ASN A 105 -13.98 16.13 2.75
C ASN A 105 -12.75 16.53 1.94
N GLU A 106 -12.29 17.77 2.07
CA GLU A 106 -11.06 18.22 1.39
C GLU A 106 -9.82 17.47 1.93
N ILE A 107 -9.73 17.24 3.25
CA ILE A 107 -8.65 16.40 3.83
C ILE A 107 -8.67 15.00 3.22
N ASN A 108 -9.85 14.37 3.13
CA ASN A 108 -10.00 13.04 2.54
C ASN A 108 -9.58 13.03 1.05
N ARG A 109 -9.92 14.10 0.32
CA ARG A 109 -9.51 14.28 -1.08
C ARG A 109 -7.98 14.43 -1.20
N LEU A 110 -7.35 15.18 -0.30
CA LEU A 110 -5.90 15.34 -0.26
C LEU A 110 -5.18 14.04 0.07
N ILE A 111 -5.67 13.26 1.03
CA ILE A 111 -5.14 11.93 1.36
C ILE A 111 -5.23 11.00 0.16
N THR A 112 -6.38 11.00 -0.54
CA THR A 112 -6.58 10.20 -1.75
C THR A 112 -5.60 10.61 -2.85
N ARG A 113 -5.47 11.92 -3.12
CA ARG A 113 -4.52 12.44 -4.12
C ARG A 113 -3.06 12.14 -3.75
N GLY A 114 -2.71 12.23 -2.48
CA GLY A 114 -1.38 11.89 -1.98
C GLY A 114 -1.07 10.42 -2.18
N ALA A 115 -2.02 9.52 -1.93
CA ALA A 115 -1.84 8.09 -2.17
C ALA A 115 -1.64 7.78 -3.66
N VAL A 116 -2.41 8.45 -4.53
CA VAL A 116 -2.23 8.35 -5.99
C VAL A 116 -0.87 8.92 -6.41
N SER A 117 -0.47 10.07 -5.87
CA SER A 117 0.82 10.68 -6.19
C SER A 117 2.01 9.85 -5.71
N GLY A 118 1.91 9.17 -4.55
CA GLY A 118 2.95 8.28 -4.06
C GLY A 118 3.15 7.03 -4.93
N LEU A 119 2.09 6.57 -5.60
CA LEU A 119 2.13 5.40 -6.48
C LEU A 119 2.44 5.76 -7.94
N LEU A 120 1.70 6.72 -8.51
CA LEU A 120 1.76 7.09 -9.92
C LEU A 120 2.64 8.32 -10.20
N GLY A 121 3.11 9.02 -9.16
CA GLY A 121 4.09 10.09 -9.32
C GLY A 121 5.47 9.54 -9.67
N GLU A 122 6.40 10.43 -10.01
CA GLU A 122 7.74 10.09 -10.50
C GLU A 122 8.48 9.11 -9.57
N ALA A 123 8.52 9.40 -8.26
CA ALA A 123 9.15 8.51 -7.28
C ALA A 123 8.48 7.13 -7.19
N GLY A 124 7.15 7.06 -7.29
CA GLY A 124 6.40 5.80 -7.33
C GLY A 124 6.66 4.99 -8.60
N GLN A 125 6.73 5.66 -9.76
CA GLN A 125 7.07 5.04 -11.04
C GLN A 125 8.51 4.51 -11.06
N ILE A 126 9.47 5.28 -10.51
CA ILE A 126 10.88 4.83 -10.38
C ILE A 126 10.96 3.57 -9.53
N ARG A 127 10.29 3.54 -8.37
CA ARG A 127 10.26 2.33 -7.52
C ARG A 127 9.63 1.15 -8.24
N THR A 128 8.52 1.36 -8.93
CA THR A 128 7.85 0.32 -9.72
C THR A 128 8.78 -0.21 -10.82
N LYS A 129 9.47 0.68 -11.54
CA LYS A 129 10.46 0.29 -12.56
C LYS A 129 11.59 -0.53 -11.96
N THR A 130 12.16 -0.08 -10.84
CA THR A 130 13.24 -0.81 -10.14
C THR A 130 12.77 -2.21 -9.71
N LYS A 131 11.55 -2.33 -9.19
CA LYS A 131 10.94 -3.63 -8.83
C LYS A 131 10.77 -4.54 -10.04
N LEU A 132 10.33 -4.01 -11.19
CA LEU A 132 10.19 -4.79 -12.42
C LEU A 132 11.54 -5.31 -12.92
N ILE A 133 12.58 -4.47 -12.92
CA ILE A 133 13.95 -4.87 -13.29
C ILE A 133 14.48 -5.94 -12.32
N ASN A 134 14.28 -5.75 -11.02
CA ASN A 134 14.70 -6.72 -10.01
C ASN A 134 13.96 -8.05 -10.17
N THR A 135 12.65 -8.02 -10.41
CA THR A 135 11.83 -9.21 -10.67
C THR A 135 12.29 -9.93 -11.93
N GLU A 136 12.56 -9.20 -13.02
CA GLU A 136 13.11 -9.78 -14.25
C GLU A 136 14.46 -10.47 -13.98
N LYS A 137 15.36 -9.81 -13.25
CA LYS A 137 16.66 -10.38 -12.87
C LYS A 137 16.49 -11.64 -12.02
N THR A 138 15.59 -11.60 -11.04
CA THR A 138 15.24 -12.76 -10.21
C THR A 138 14.71 -13.92 -11.07
N LEU A 139 13.78 -13.66 -11.99
CA LEU A 139 13.23 -14.68 -12.88
C LEU A 139 14.30 -15.27 -13.81
N ARG A 140 15.20 -14.45 -14.36
CA ARG A 140 16.34 -14.93 -15.16
C ARG A 140 17.29 -15.78 -14.34
N ASN A 141 17.57 -15.39 -13.09
CA ASN A 141 18.40 -16.20 -12.18
C ASN A 141 17.73 -17.55 -11.87
N ILE A 142 16.41 -17.56 -11.60
CA ILE A 142 15.66 -18.81 -11.39
C ILE A 142 15.70 -19.69 -12.64
N ALA A 143 15.49 -19.12 -13.83
CA ALA A 143 15.56 -19.86 -15.09
C ALA A 143 16.98 -20.41 -15.37
N GLY A 144 18.03 -19.67 -14.99
CA GLY A 144 19.41 -20.14 -15.06
C GLY A 144 19.74 -21.26 -14.07
N PHE A 145 19.03 -21.36 -12.94
CA PHE A 145 19.17 -22.49 -12.01
C PHE A 145 18.48 -23.77 -12.49
N SER A 146 17.65 -23.72 -13.54
CA SER A 146 17.03 -24.91 -14.14
C SER A 146 17.92 -25.65 -15.13
N ASP A 147 19.09 -25.11 -15.51
CA ASP A 147 20.01 -25.69 -16.49
C ASP A 147 20.95 -26.78 -15.89
N VAL A 148 20.56 -27.36 -14.75
CA VAL A 148 21.28 -28.41 -14.01
C VAL A 148 21.10 -29.79 -14.66
N ASP A 149 20.71 -29.81 -15.94
CA ASP A 149 20.71 -31.03 -16.73
C ASP A 149 22.15 -31.53 -17.00
N GLU A 150 23.18 -30.67 -16.93
CA GLU A 150 24.59 -31.09 -17.09
C GLU A 150 25.12 -31.96 -15.93
N ASP A 151 24.77 -31.68 -14.67
CA ASP A 151 25.25 -32.51 -13.54
C ASP A 151 24.50 -33.85 -13.45
N ARG A 152 23.25 -33.90 -13.93
CA ARG A 152 22.49 -35.15 -14.06
C ARG A 152 23.00 -36.02 -15.20
N THR A 153 23.37 -35.44 -16.34
CA THR A 153 23.96 -36.19 -17.46
C THR A 153 25.34 -36.73 -17.08
N ILE A 154 26.17 -35.97 -16.35
CA ILE A 154 27.44 -36.50 -15.81
C ILE A 154 27.22 -37.70 -14.89
N PHE A 155 26.20 -37.64 -14.03
CA PHE A 155 25.84 -38.76 -13.16
C PHE A 155 25.41 -40.00 -13.93
N GLN A 156 24.60 -39.80 -14.98
CA GLN A 156 24.05 -40.85 -15.82
C GLN A 156 25.14 -41.45 -16.74
N GLU A 157 26.04 -40.61 -17.26
CA GLU A 157 27.20 -40.99 -18.08
C GLU A 157 28.28 -41.71 -17.25
N LEU A 158 28.49 -41.33 -15.98
CA LEU A 158 29.32 -42.12 -15.04
C LEU A 158 28.68 -43.48 -14.72
N LEU A 159 27.35 -43.54 -14.56
CA LEU A 159 26.64 -44.79 -14.30
C LEU A 159 26.67 -45.73 -15.51
N GLU A 160 26.53 -45.18 -16.72
CA GLU A 160 26.56 -45.94 -17.97
C GLU A 160 27.99 -46.30 -18.40
N GLY A 161 28.96 -45.40 -18.20
CA GLY A 161 30.37 -45.57 -18.51
C GLY A 161 31.12 -46.56 -17.61
N THR A 162 30.55 -46.93 -16.46
CA THR A 162 31.16 -47.91 -15.54
C THR A 162 30.92 -49.37 -15.93
N GLY A 163 30.15 -49.63 -17.00
CA GLY A 163 30.09 -50.91 -17.71
C GLY A 163 30.27 -52.13 -16.80
N ILE A 164 29.28 -52.42 -15.96
CA ILE A 164 29.34 -53.49 -14.95
C ILE A 164 29.53 -54.84 -15.66
N LYS A 165 30.79 -55.21 -15.88
CA LYS A 165 31.25 -56.55 -16.23
C LYS A 165 32.22 -56.96 -15.13
N GLN A 166 31.67 -57.61 -14.10
CA GLN A 166 32.34 -58.51 -13.15
C GLN A 166 33.87 -58.32 -13.02
N GLY A 167 34.31 -57.39 -12.18
CA GLY A 167 35.73 -57.15 -11.90
C GLY A 167 35.98 -56.81 -10.43
N LYS A 168 36.88 -57.59 -9.81
CA LYS A 168 37.56 -57.54 -8.49
C LYS A 168 37.24 -56.37 -7.52
N GLY A 169 37.08 -56.73 -6.24
CA GLY A 169 36.61 -55.89 -5.12
C GLY A 169 37.40 -54.63 -4.74
N GLU A 170 38.53 -54.31 -5.39
CA GLU A 170 39.20 -53.01 -5.24
C GLU A 170 38.52 -51.91 -6.06
N ASP A 171 37.92 -52.24 -7.21
CA ASP A 171 37.21 -51.28 -8.07
C ASP A 171 35.87 -50.85 -7.45
N LEU A 172 35.20 -51.75 -6.72
CA LEU A 172 33.92 -51.49 -6.04
C LEU A 172 34.03 -50.46 -4.91
N ILE A 173 35.15 -50.44 -4.17
CA ILE A 173 35.37 -49.48 -3.08
C ILE A 173 35.63 -48.08 -3.65
N SER A 174 36.41 -47.97 -4.74
CA SER A 174 36.65 -46.69 -5.41
C SER A 174 35.39 -46.11 -6.06
N LEU A 175 34.49 -47.00 -6.52
CA LEU A 175 33.20 -46.62 -7.09
C LEU A 175 32.23 -46.16 -6.02
N ALA A 176 32.16 -46.85 -4.88
CA ALA A 176 31.34 -46.43 -3.75
C ALA A 176 31.75 -45.04 -3.24
N ASP A 177 33.05 -44.76 -3.16
CA ASP A 177 33.57 -43.46 -2.70
C ASP A 177 33.31 -42.33 -3.72
N LYS A 178 33.42 -42.62 -5.03
CA LYS A 178 33.06 -41.65 -6.08
C LYS A 178 31.56 -41.41 -6.19
N VAL A 179 30.74 -42.45 -6.14
CA VAL A 179 29.27 -42.35 -6.27
C VAL A 179 28.66 -41.71 -5.02
N LEU A 180 29.12 -42.05 -3.82
CA LEU A 180 28.67 -41.41 -2.58
C LEU A 180 29.22 -39.98 -2.46
N GLY A 181 30.50 -39.76 -2.81
CA GLY A 181 31.13 -38.45 -2.76
C GLY A 181 30.50 -37.45 -3.75
N GLN A 182 30.38 -37.83 -5.02
CA GLN A 182 29.73 -36.99 -6.04
C GLN A 182 28.21 -36.93 -5.84
N GLY A 183 27.57 -37.99 -5.36
CA GLY A 183 26.12 -38.05 -5.18
C GLY A 183 25.65 -37.19 -4.02
N LEU A 184 26.43 -37.15 -2.95
CA LEU A 184 26.21 -36.22 -1.85
C LEU A 184 26.47 -34.78 -2.29
N LEU A 185 27.46 -34.54 -3.17
CA LEU A 185 27.80 -33.21 -3.69
C LEU A 185 26.71 -32.68 -4.64
N ALA A 186 26.18 -33.54 -5.53
CA ALA A 186 25.04 -33.25 -6.39
C ALA A 186 23.74 -33.02 -5.59
N LEU A 187 23.54 -33.78 -4.50
CA LEU A 187 22.43 -33.55 -3.59
C LEU A 187 22.59 -32.21 -2.85
N LEU A 188 23.83 -31.85 -2.44
CA LEU A 188 24.11 -30.61 -1.74
C LEU A 188 23.96 -29.38 -2.66
N SER A 189 24.40 -29.47 -3.92
CA SER A 189 24.23 -28.42 -4.92
C SER A 189 22.74 -28.21 -5.27
N ALA A 190 22.02 -29.30 -5.53
CA ALA A 190 20.57 -29.25 -5.79
C ALA A 190 19.78 -28.68 -4.58
N ASN A 191 20.17 -29.03 -3.35
CA ASN A 191 19.59 -28.43 -2.15
C ASN A 191 19.90 -26.93 -2.03
N GLN A 192 21.11 -26.50 -2.38
CA GLN A 192 21.49 -25.09 -2.32
C GLN A 192 20.74 -24.23 -3.34
N GLU A 193 20.50 -24.75 -4.54
CA GLU A 193 19.69 -24.09 -5.58
C GLU A 193 18.22 -24.02 -5.18
N THR A 194 17.67 -25.10 -4.63
CA THR A 194 16.29 -25.13 -4.10
C THR A 194 16.10 -24.05 -3.03
N ILE A 195 17.06 -23.88 -2.12
CA ILE A 195 17.02 -22.83 -1.09
C ILE A 195 17.04 -21.42 -1.72
N LYS A 196 17.87 -21.20 -2.76
CA LYS A 196 17.91 -19.91 -3.48
C LYS A 196 16.58 -19.61 -4.18
N ILE A 197 15.99 -20.58 -4.87
CA ILE A 197 14.70 -20.42 -5.55
C ILE A 197 13.60 -20.10 -4.53
N GLN A 198 13.52 -20.85 -3.42
CA GLN A 198 12.54 -20.59 -2.36
C GLN A 198 12.70 -19.20 -1.74
N LYS A 199 13.94 -18.72 -1.60
CA LYS A 199 14.22 -17.37 -1.11
C LYS A 199 13.68 -16.29 -2.04
N GLU A 200 13.96 -16.42 -3.34
CA GLU A 200 13.47 -15.49 -4.36
C GLU A 200 11.93 -15.53 -4.49
N GLN A 201 11.32 -16.71 -4.38
CA GLN A 201 9.86 -16.86 -4.31
C GLN A 201 9.27 -16.15 -3.08
N SER A 202 9.90 -16.30 -1.91
CA SER A 202 9.48 -15.59 -0.69
C SER A 202 9.54 -14.07 -0.86
N LYS A 203 10.54 -13.55 -1.59
CA LYS A 203 10.64 -12.11 -1.92
C LYS A 203 9.46 -11.67 -2.79
N ILE A 204 9.17 -12.39 -3.87
CA ILE A 204 8.04 -12.09 -4.76
C ILE A 204 6.72 -12.10 -3.98
N VAL A 205 6.51 -13.08 -3.09
CA VAL A 205 5.31 -13.16 -2.24
C VAL A 205 5.22 -11.96 -1.29
N ALA A 206 6.32 -11.58 -0.63
CA ALA A 206 6.35 -10.43 0.27
C ALA A 206 6.08 -9.10 -0.48
N GLU A 207 6.68 -8.92 -1.66
CA GLU A 207 6.42 -7.76 -2.51
C GLU A 207 4.97 -7.71 -2.98
N THR A 208 4.41 -8.84 -3.41
CA THR A 208 3.00 -8.95 -3.82
C THR A 208 2.07 -8.61 -2.67
N PHE A 209 2.38 -9.08 -1.45
CA PHE A 209 1.63 -8.73 -0.25
C PHE A 209 1.66 -7.23 0.05
N ALA A 210 2.84 -6.60 -0.02
CA ALA A 210 2.99 -5.16 0.19
C ALA A 210 2.24 -4.32 -0.87
N GLN A 211 2.30 -4.73 -2.14
CA GLN A 211 1.55 -4.08 -3.22
C GLN A 211 0.04 -4.25 -3.05
N THR A 212 -0.40 -5.43 -2.60
CA THR A 212 -1.81 -5.70 -2.29
C THR A 212 -2.29 -4.80 -1.14
N LEU A 213 -1.49 -4.61 -0.10
CA LEU A 213 -1.79 -3.70 1.00
C LEU A 213 -1.96 -2.25 0.51
N GLN A 214 -1.00 -1.75 -0.28
CA GLN A 214 -1.07 -0.41 -0.88
C GLN A 214 -2.29 -0.21 -1.79
N THR A 215 -2.63 -1.24 -2.58
CA THR A 215 -3.79 -1.21 -3.47
C THR A 215 -5.09 -1.18 -2.68
N ASN A 216 -5.23 -2.06 -1.69
CA ASN A 216 -6.40 -2.09 -0.80
C ASN A 216 -6.59 -0.76 -0.07
N GLN A 217 -5.50 -0.15 0.40
CA GLN A 217 -5.54 1.17 1.02
C GLN A 217 -6.02 2.25 0.05
N SER A 218 -5.47 2.32 -1.16
CA SER A 218 -5.89 3.27 -2.19
C SER A 218 -7.37 3.12 -2.55
N LEU A 219 -7.86 1.88 -2.64
CA LEU A 219 -9.29 1.59 -2.84
C LEU A 219 -10.15 2.06 -1.68
N GLN A 220 -9.73 1.86 -0.43
CA GLN A 220 -10.45 2.36 0.75
C GLN A 220 -10.53 3.88 0.75
N TYR A 221 -9.44 4.58 0.43
CA TYR A 221 -9.44 6.04 0.28
C TYR A 221 -10.37 6.51 -0.83
N SER A 222 -10.35 5.84 -1.99
CA SER A 222 -11.26 6.14 -3.09
C SER A 222 -12.72 5.95 -2.70
N ASN A 223 -13.06 4.82 -2.05
CA ASN A 223 -14.43 4.55 -1.59
C ASN A 223 -14.92 5.60 -0.58
N LEU A 224 -14.06 6.00 0.37
CA LEU A 224 -14.38 7.07 1.30
C LEU A 224 -14.56 8.41 0.59
N ASN A 225 -13.68 8.73 -0.37
CA ASN A 225 -13.79 9.96 -1.14
C ASN A 225 -15.09 9.99 -1.99
N LEU A 226 -15.48 8.86 -2.59
CA LEU A 226 -16.75 8.73 -3.32
C LEU A 226 -17.96 8.89 -2.39
N ALA A 227 -17.91 8.28 -1.20
CA ALA A 227 -18.96 8.46 -0.20
C ALA A 227 -19.10 9.93 0.21
N ASN A 228 -17.97 10.62 0.42
CA ASN A 228 -17.95 12.05 0.75
C ASN A 228 -18.48 12.93 -0.39
N ILE A 229 -18.11 12.65 -1.64
CA ILE A 229 -18.63 13.36 -2.82
C ILE A 229 -20.15 13.16 -2.91
N SER A 230 -20.64 11.95 -2.69
CA SER A 230 -22.08 11.66 -2.69
C SER A 230 -22.82 12.44 -1.59
N GLN A 231 -22.24 12.54 -0.40
CA GLN A 231 -22.81 13.32 0.70
C GLN A 231 -22.82 14.81 0.38
N GLN A 232 -21.70 15.34 -0.11
CA GLN A 232 -21.57 16.74 -0.51
C GLN A 232 -22.58 17.11 -1.61
N MET A 233 -22.78 16.23 -2.61
CA MET A 233 -23.75 16.43 -3.67
C MET A 233 -25.20 16.49 -3.13
N GLU A 234 -25.56 15.61 -2.18
CA GLU A 234 -26.90 15.66 -1.56
C GLU A 234 -27.07 16.93 -0.71
N GLU A 235 -26.06 17.33 0.06
CA GLU A 235 -26.08 18.58 0.84
C GLU A 235 -26.24 19.80 -0.06
N GLU A 236 -25.52 19.85 -1.18
CA GLU A 236 -25.61 20.93 -2.16
C GLU A 236 -27.00 20.97 -2.83
N ASN A 237 -27.52 19.81 -3.22
CA ASN A 237 -28.88 19.71 -3.76
C ASN A 237 -29.93 20.18 -2.74
N ARG A 238 -29.77 19.79 -1.46
CA ARG A 238 -30.63 20.26 -0.38
C ARG A 238 -30.54 21.77 -0.21
N ALA A 239 -29.35 22.35 -0.23
CA ALA A 239 -29.15 23.79 -0.13
C ALA A 239 -29.86 24.52 -1.28
N ARG A 240 -29.68 24.07 -2.53
CA ARG A 240 -30.39 24.62 -3.69
C ARG A 240 -31.91 24.55 -3.54
N ARG A 241 -32.47 23.44 -3.03
CA ARG A 241 -33.93 23.32 -2.76
C ARG A 241 -34.41 24.32 -1.72
N VAL A 242 -33.61 24.60 -0.70
CA VAL A 242 -33.94 25.59 0.35
C VAL A 242 -33.87 27.01 -0.22
N ASP A 243 -32.86 27.32 -1.02
CA ASP A 243 -32.70 28.63 -1.65
C ASP A 243 -33.83 28.93 -2.62
N THR A 244 -34.18 27.98 -3.50
CA THR A 244 -35.32 28.16 -4.43
C THR A 244 -36.64 28.32 -3.69
N SER A 245 -36.86 27.57 -2.60
CA SER A 245 -38.04 27.72 -1.75
C SER A 245 -38.08 29.08 -1.05
N THR A 246 -36.92 29.57 -0.59
CA THR A 246 -36.80 30.88 0.07
C THR A 246 -37.03 32.02 -0.92
N GLU A 247 -36.50 31.90 -2.14
CA GLU A 247 -36.75 32.84 -3.22
C GLU A 247 -38.24 32.86 -3.60
N ALA A 248 -38.87 31.69 -3.78
CA ALA A 248 -40.30 31.58 -4.02
C ALA A 248 -41.12 32.22 -2.89
N ALA A 249 -40.76 31.99 -1.63
CA ALA A 249 -41.43 32.61 -0.48
C ALA A 249 -41.26 34.14 -0.46
N ARG A 250 -40.07 34.66 -0.82
CA ARG A 250 -39.83 36.11 -0.95
C ARG A 250 -40.67 36.71 -2.08
N LEU A 251 -40.77 36.03 -3.22
CA LEU A 251 -41.63 36.43 -4.34
C LEU A 251 -43.10 36.44 -3.91
N LEU A 252 -43.61 35.37 -3.30
CA LEU A 252 -44.98 35.30 -2.79
C LEU A 252 -45.27 36.41 -1.78
N ARG A 253 -44.33 36.70 -0.87
CA ARG A 253 -44.46 37.79 0.09
C ARG A 253 -44.53 39.14 -0.61
N ALA A 254 -43.64 39.41 -1.55
CA ALA A 254 -43.62 40.65 -2.31
C ALA A 254 -44.93 40.81 -3.12
N THR A 255 -45.39 39.76 -3.80
CA THR A 255 -46.67 39.76 -4.52
C THR A 255 -47.85 40.00 -3.58
N SER A 256 -47.91 39.32 -2.43
CA SER A 256 -48.99 39.51 -1.45
C SER A 256 -49.02 40.92 -0.86
N GLN A 257 -47.86 41.56 -0.68
CA GLN A 257 -47.79 42.95 -0.24
C GLN A 257 -48.21 43.90 -1.36
N MET A 258 -47.77 43.68 -2.60
CA MET A 258 -48.20 44.48 -3.75
C MET A 258 -49.71 44.39 -3.98
N ASP A 259 -50.30 43.21 -3.82
CA ASP A 259 -51.75 43.00 -3.91
C ASP A 259 -52.49 43.80 -2.82
N LEU A 260 -52.03 43.70 -1.56
CA LEU A 260 -52.61 44.43 -0.42
C LEU A 260 -52.54 45.96 -0.58
N PHE A 261 -51.47 46.50 -1.17
CA PHE A 261 -51.34 47.94 -1.46
C PHE A 261 -52.03 48.36 -2.77
N GLY A 262 -52.32 47.42 -3.66
CA GLY A 262 -52.95 47.64 -4.95
C GLY A 262 -54.49 47.66 -4.90
N THR A 263 -55.09 47.01 -3.91
CA THR A 263 -56.53 47.12 -3.64
C THR A 263 -56.84 48.50 -3.05
N LYS A 264 -57.30 49.43 -3.89
CA LYS A 264 -58.12 50.57 -3.42
C LYS A 264 -59.38 49.99 -2.78
N ILE A 265 -59.56 50.25 -1.49
CA ILE A 265 -60.85 50.06 -0.83
C ILE A 265 -61.74 51.20 -1.36
N ASP A 266 -62.51 50.91 -2.40
CA ASP A 266 -63.64 51.76 -2.77
C ASP A 266 -64.69 51.59 -1.66
N ASN A 267 -64.76 52.59 -0.77
CA ASN A 267 -65.87 52.81 0.16
C ASN A 267 -66.99 53.58 -0.53
#